data_AF-A0A955EPW5-F1
#
_entry.id   AF-A0A955EPW5-F1
#
_cell.length_a   1.000
_cell.length_b   1.000
_cell.length_c   1.000
_cell.angle_alpha   90.00
_cell.angle_beta   90.00
_cell.angle_gamma   90.00
#
_symmetry.space_group_name_H-M   'P 1'
#
loop_
_entity.id
_entity.type
_entity.pdbx_description
1 polymer ?
#
loop_
_entity_poly.entity_id
_entity_poly.type
_entity_poly.pdbx_seq_one_letter_code
_entity_poly.pdbx_strand_id
1 'polypeptide(L)' 'MEVVFKCLADGKRYYGVWQNGQELFVGTDSECRRYREVHAAKVREEHLGDLRPQRGRPVAVRTYRALRMQG' A
#
# COMPACT_ATOMS: atom_id res chain seq x y z
N MET A 1 -14.54 -0.82 8.69
CA MET A 1 -14.55 0.10 7.54
C MET A 1 -16.00 0.38 7.23
N GLU A 2 -16.43 1.61 7.50
CA GLU A 2 -17.84 2.01 7.50
C GLU A 2 -18.09 3.00 6.36
N VAL A 3 -19.29 2.96 5.78
CA VAL A 3 -19.71 3.92 4.75
C VAL A 3 -20.81 4.79 5.35
N VAL A 4 -20.55 6.08 5.44
CA VAL A 4 -21.42 7.05 6.11
C VAL A 4 -21.88 8.09 5.10
N PHE A 5 -23.17 8.43 5.09
CA PHE A 5 -23.67 9.51 4.27
C PHE A 5 -23.02 10.84 4.69
N LYS A 6 -22.49 11.59 3.71
CA LYS A 6 -21.78 12.85 3.96
C LYS A 6 -22.60 14.05 3.51
N CYS A 7 -22.99 14.09 2.24
CA CYS A 7 -23.72 15.24 1.71
C CYS A 7 -24.48 14.91 0.42
N LEU A 8 -25.30 15.87 0.01
CA LEU A 8 -25.88 15.96 -1.33
C LEU A 8 -25.20 17.12 -2.06
N ALA A 9 -24.64 16.86 -3.25
CA ALA A 9 -24.07 17.89 -4.13
C ALA A 9 -24.47 17.59 -5.57
N ASP A 10 -24.92 18.61 -6.31
CA ASP A 10 -25.38 18.48 -7.70
C ASP A 10 -26.45 17.38 -7.91
N GLY A 11 -27.36 17.23 -6.95
CA GLY A 11 -28.40 16.19 -6.98
C GLY A 11 -27.89 14.76 -6.75
N LYS A 12 -26.59 14.59 -6.47
CA LYS A 12 -25.95 13.30 -6.19
C LYS A 12 -25.67 13.16 -4.70
N ARG A 13 -25.83 11.93 -4.18
CA ARG A 13 -25.48 11.57 -2.80
C ARG A 13 -24.01 11.17 -2.74
N TYR A 14 -23.28 11.77 -1.82
CA TYR A 14 -21.91 11.44 -1.50
C TYR A 14 -21.82 10.79 -0.14
N TYR A 15 -20.96 9.79 -0.06
CA TYR A 15 -20.68 9.00 1.13
C TYR A 15 -19.18 9.05 1.40
N GLY A 16 -18.83 8.99 2.69
CA GLY A 16 -17.45 8.85 3.14
C GLY A 16 -17.18 7.42 3.60
N VAL A 17 -16.01 6.89 3.26
CA VAL A 17 -15.49 5.62 3.78
C VAL A 17 -14.56 5.92 4.95
N TRP A 18 -14.90 5.40 6.13
CA TRP A 18 -14.19 5.64 7.38
C TRP A 18 -13.55 4.35 7.91
N GLN A 19 -12.35 4.49 8.49
CA GLN A 19 -11.65 3.42 9.18
C GLN A 19 -10.85 4.00 10.34
N ASN A 20 -10.95 3.40 11.53
CA ASN A 20 -10.21 3.81 12.73
C ASN A 20 -10.37 5.31 13.08
N GLY A 21 -11.57 5.86 12.87
CA GLY A 21 -11.84 7.28 13.12
C GLY A 21 -11.29 8.25 12.07
N GLN A 22 -10.69 7.75 10.99
CA GLN A 22 -10.17 8.56 9.88
C GLN A 22 -11.03 8.37 8.62
N GLU A 23 -11.31 9.48 7.93
CA GLU A 23 -11.93 9.46 6.60
C GLU A 23 -10.87 9.11 5.56
N LEU A 24 -11.07 8.01 4.85
CA LEU A 24 -10.12 7.50 3.87
C LEU A 24 -10.48 7.89 2.43
N PHE A 25 -11.78 8.02 2.13
CA PHE A 25 -12.28 8.31 0.79
C PHE A 25 -13.67 8.94 0.84
N VAL A 26 -14.01 9.78 -0.14
CA VAL A 26 -15.36 10.32 -0.35
C VAL A 26 -15.72 10.22 -1.82
N GLY A 27 -16.93 9.74 -2.09
CA GLY A 27 -17.45 9.64 -3.44
C GLY A 27 -18.92 9.23 -3.46
N THR A 28 -19.41 8.88 -4.63
CA THR A 28 -20.72 8.23 -4.77
C THR A 28 -20.72 6.84 -4.12
N ASP A 29 -21.91 6.26 -3.94
CA ASP A 29 -22.06 4.88 -3.42
C ASP A 29 -21.23 3.86 -4.21
N SER A 30 -21.32 3.93 -5.54
CA SER A 30 -20.55 3.06 -6.45
C SER A 30 -19.04 3.22 -6.31
N GLU A 31 -18.56 4.45 -6.11
CA GLU A 31 -17.13 4.72 -5.93
C GLU A 31 -16.64 4.23 -4.56
N CYS A 32 -17.44 4.43 -3.50
CA CYS A 32 -17.13 3.93 -2.17
C CYS A 32 -17.07 2.39 -2.14
N ARG A 33 -17.97 1.72 -2.85
CA ARG A 33 -17.96 0.26 -3.00
C ARG A 33 -16.70 -0.22 -3.72
N ARG A 34 -16.36 0.40 -4.85
CA ARG A 34 -15.13 0.10 -5.60
C ARG A 34 -13.88 0.33 -4.75
N TYR A 35 -13.84 1.42 -4.00
CA TYR A 35 -12.75 1.72 -3.08
C TYR A 35 -12.55 0.60 -2.04
N ARG A 36 -13.63 0.12 -1.42
CA ARG A 36 -13.57 -0.99 -0.46
C ARG A 36 -13.02 -2.28 -1.07
N GLU A 37 -13.42 -2.62 -2.30
CA GLU A 37 -12.95 -3.82 -3.01
C GLU A 37 -11.45 -3.74 -3.28
N VAL A 38 -10.98 -2.60 -3.83
CA VAL A 38 -9.55 -2.39 -4.12
C VAL A 38 -8.72 -2.31 -2.84
N HIS A 39 -9.20 -1.62 -1.82
CA HIS A 39 -8.51 -1.52 -0.53
C HIS A 39 -8.38 -2.89 0.13
N ALA A 40 -9.44 -3.70 0.12
CA ALA A 40 -9.38 -5.06 0.65
C ALA A 40 -8.41 -5.96 -0.12
N ALA A 41 -8.30 -5.79 -1.45
CA ALA A 41 -7.33 -6.52 -2.26
C ALA A 41 -5.89 -6.12 -1.91
N LYS A 42 -5.59 -4.81 -1.86
CA LYS A 42 -4.25 -4.32 -1.52
C LYS A 42 -3.79 -4.71 -0.12
N VAL A 43 -4.66 -4.58 0.88
CA VAL A 43 -4.34 -4.98 2.26
C VAL A 43 -3.97 -6.46 2.35
N ARG A 44 -4.63 -7.33 1.56
CA ARG A 44 -4.26 -8.76 1.49
C ARG A 44 -2.91 -8.98 0.82
N GLU A 45 -2.59 -8.24 -0.23
CA GLU A 45 -1.30 -8.33 -0.91
C GLU A 45 -0.14 -7.83 -0.05
N GLU A 46 -0.32 -6.74 0.70
CA GLU A 46 0.69 -6.23 1.63
C GLU A 46 0.99 -7.24 2.75
N HIS A 47 -0.04 -7.84 3.36
CA HIS A 47 0.13 -8.92 4.34
C HIS A 47 0.94 -10.11 3.78
N LEU A 48 0.76 -10.45 2.49
CA LEU A 48 1.54 -11.51 1.84
C LEU A 48 2.97 -11.07 1.49
N GLY A 49 3.18 -9.77 1.24
CA GLY A 49 4.47 -9.15 0.98
C GLY A 49 5.38 -9.10 2.21
N ASP A 50 4.83 -8.76 3.38
CA ASP A 50 5.56 -8.74 4.66
C ASP A 50 6.06 -10.12 5.09
N LEU A 51 5.36 -11.19 4.69
CA LEU A 51 5.77 -12.58 4.93
C LEU A 51 6.87 -13.06 3.98
N ARG A 52 7.26 -12.28 2.96
CA ARG A 52 8.36 -12.66 2.09
C ARG A 52 9.69 -12.44 2.81
N PRO A 53 10.52 -13.49 2.98
CA PRO A 53 11.84 -13.31 3.56
C PRO A 53 12.63 -12.31 2.70
N GLN A 54 13.20 -11.28 3.33
CA GLN A 54 14.08 -10.33 2.66
C GLN A 54 15.17 -11.12 1.92
N ARG A 55 15.19 -11.01 0.60
CA ARG A 55 16.27 -11.58 -0.20
C ARG A 55 17.52 -10.75 0.07
N GLY A 56 18.38 -11.26 0.94
CA GLY A 56 19.70 -10.69 1.20
C GLY A 56 20.44 -10.52 -0.13
N ARG A 57 20.76 -9.27 -0.47
CA ARG A 57 21.55 -8.97 -1.67
C ARG A 57 23.00 -9.36 -1.38
N PRO A 58 23.65 -10.23 -2.16
CA PRO A 58 25.06 -10.51 -1.95
C PRO A 58 25.86 -9.23 -2.19
N VAL A 59 26.51 -8.73 -1.14
CA VAL A 59 27.45 -7.62 -1.23
C VAL A 59 28.71 -8.16 -1.90
N ALA A 60 29.00 -7.69 -3.12
CA ALA A 60 30.23 -8.05 -3.81
C ALA A 60 31.43 -7.43 -3.07
N VAL A 61 32.12 -8.23 -2.26
CA VAL A 61 33.39 -7.84 -1.64
C VAL A 61 34.43 -7.72 -2.75
N ARG A 62 34.81 -6.49 -3.11
CA ARG A 62 35.95 -6.23 -4.01
C ARG A 62 37.23 -6.56 -3.26
N THR A 63 37.76 -7.76 -3.44
CA THR A 63 39.12 -8.09 -2.99
C THR A 63 40.13 -7.41 -3.91
N TYR A 64 40.82 -6.37 -3.42
CA TYR A 64 41.97 -5.81 -4.11
C TYR A 64 43.10 -6.84 -4.07
N ARG A 65 43.53 -7.33 -5.26
CA ARG A 65 44.76 -8.10 -5.40
C ARG A 65 45.93 -7.18 -5.02
N ALA A 66 46.54 -7.42 -3.87
CA ALA A 66 47.83 -6.85 -3.55
C ALA A 66 48.83 -7.32 -4.63
N LEU A 67 49.33 -6.38 -5.43
CA LEU A 67 50.45 -6.61 -6.34
C LEU A 67 51.61 -7.12 -5.48
N ARG A 68 52.09 -8.35 -5.75
CA ARG A 68 53.36 -8.82 -5.23
C ARG A 68 54.46 -7.94 -5.80
N MET A 69 55.10 -7.13 -4.95
CA MET A 69 56.46 -6.69 -5.20
C MET A 69 57.39 -7.81 -4.71
N GLN A 70 57.93 -8.61 -5.63
CA GLN A 70 59.26 -9.20 -5.53
C GLN A 70 60.10 -8.35 -6.49
N GLY A 71 61.13 -7.62 -6.08
CA GLY A 71 62.21 -8.07 -5.21
C GLY A 71 63.28 -8.64 -6.12
#